data_AF-A0A6B2L9A6-F1
#
_entry.id   AF-A0A6B2L9A6-F1
#
_cell.length_a   1.000
_cell.length_b   1.000
_cell.length_c   1.000
_cell.angle_alpha   90.00
_cell.angle_beta   90.00
_cell.angle_gamma   90.00
#
_symmetry.space_group_name_H-M   'P 1'
#
loop_
_entity.id
_entity.type
_entity.pdbx_description
1 polymer ?
#
loop_
_entity_poly.entity_id
_entity_poly.type
_entity_poly.pdbx_seq_one_letter_code
_entity_poly.pdbx_strand_id
1 'polypeptide(L)'
;MQAGDVVLQLSSAYNMVKNTLTFLSTFEGIQVVTVPVVFPGKGLPPTGIMNQTLLGAIEAALSSYPHSKLLVISHITSVPAAIFPVEDVARLCQQHGIPTLVDGAHALGHIPVDIGALSAAGVDFWIGNGHKWLYSPKGTAVLWTSKAYQAGVVPTVISSEYGETYLDHFEYTGTRDYSSFCAIGAALDFRKGLGEEEILDWNVKLAHWGEGYLAGLWETEVLLPQEMTGMMSHPRLPAAIQNVKQMQWLAGSLLSDYGIYAVLFNLVNPETSQETFWVRLSAQIYLEQADIITFGNAVLELIPKIPPSLQ
;
A
#
# COMPACT_ATOMS: atom_id res chain seq x y z
N MET A 1 17.11 -17.47 -4.25
CA MET A 1 17.94 -16.38 -4.80
C MET A 1 19.36 -16.61 -4.34
N GLN A 2 20.34 -16.13 -5.09
CA GLN A 2 21.77 -16.26 -4.81
C GLN A 2 22.50 -14.95 -5.12
N ALA A 3 23.75 -14.85 -4.72
CA ALA A 3 24.58 -13.69 -4.98
C ALA A 3 24.60 -13.32 -6.48
N GLY A 4 24.41 -12.04 -6.77
CA GLY A 4 24.33 -11.50 -8.13
C GLY A 4 22.94 -11.58 -8.79
N ASP A 5 21.96 -12.28 -8.20
CA ASP A 5 20.58 -12.19 -8.67
C ASP A 5 20.04 -10.77 -8.51
N VAL A 6 19.27 -10.29 -9.50
CA VAL A 6 18.66 -8.95 -9.47
C VAL A 6 17.20 -9.05 -9.05
N VAL A 7 16.77 -8.18 -8.12
CA VAL A 7 15.36 -7.99 -7.75
C VAL A 7 14.96 -6.54 -8.02
N LEU A 8 13.85 -6.36 -8.73
CA LEU A 8 13.26 -5.06 -8.98
C LEU A 8 12.22 -4.75 -7.91
N GLN A 9 12.18 -3.51 -7.43
CA GLN A 9 11.08 -2.99 -6.61
C GLN A 9 10.73 -1.58 -7.04
N LEU A 10 9.51 -1.12 -6.75
CA LEU A 10 9.14 0.28 -6.94
C LEU A 10 9.56 1.12 -5.72
N SER A 11 9.90 2.39 -5.92
CA SER A 11 10.26 3.30 -4.81
C SER A 11 9.10 3.55 -3.84
N SER A 12 7.87 3.25 -4.24
CA SER A 12 6.66 3.30 -3.40
C SER A 12 6.44 2.04 -2.53
N ALA A 13 7.31 1.03 -2.64
CA ALA A 13 7.23 -0.17 -1.80
C ALA A 13 7.27 0.17 -0.31
N TYR A 14 6.56 -0.62 0.50
CA TYR A 14 6.50 -0.41 1.95
C TYR A 14 7.89 -0.54 2.59
N ASN A 15 8.15 0.24 3.64
CA ASN A 15 9.49 0.30 4.24
C ASN A 15 10.00 -1.04 4.76
N MET A 16 9.11 -1.90 5.30
CA MET A 16 9.53 -3.23 5.73
C MET A 16 9.89 -4.14 4.57
N VAL A 17 9.21 -4.03 3.42
CA VAL A 17 9.56 -4.77 2.20
C VAL A 17 10.94 -4.32 1.70
N LYS A 18 11.19 -3.01 1.66
CA LYS A 18 12.51 -2.44 1.33
C LYS A 18 13.60 -2.96 2.27
N ASN A 19 13.34 -2.93 3.59
CA ASN A 19 14.28 -3.43 4.58
C ASN A 19 14.57 -4.93 4.41
N THR A 20 13.58 -5.75 4.07
CA THR A 20 13.78 -7.17 3.74
C THR A 20 14.70 -7.33 2.53
N LEU A 21 14.49 -6.56 1.46
CA LEU A 21 15.37 -6.61 0.29
C LEU A 21 16.78 -6.08 0.58
N THR A 22 16.92 -5.04 1.41
CA THR A 22 18.22 -4.56 1.91
C THR A 22 18.93 -5.63 2.73
N PHE A 23 18.21 -6.33 3.60
CA PHE A 23 18.75 -7.46 4.36
C PHE A 23 19.26 -8.54 3.40
N LEU A 24 18.44 -9.00 2.45
CA LEU A 24 18.86 -10.00 1.46
C LEU A 24 20.05 -9.52 0.62
N SER A 25 20.09 -8.25 0.24
CA SER A 25 21.25 -7.69 -0.47
C SER A 25 22.53 -7.77 0.36
N THR A 26 22.42 -7.49 1.66
CA THR A 26 23.56 -7.51 2.61
C THR A 26 24.05 -8.92 2.89
N PHE A 27 23.13 -9.87 3.09
CA PHE A 27 23.46 -11.21 3.59
C PHE A 27 23.56 -12.28 2.49
N GLU A 28 22.75 -12.19 1.44
CA GLU A 28 22.73 -13.13 0.32
C GLU A 28 23.43 -12.59 -0.93
N GLY A 29 23.81 -11.31 -0.95
CA GLY A 29 24.52 -10.69 -2.06
C GLY A 29 23.67 -10.42 -3.30
N ILE A 30 22.33 -10.35 -3.15
CA ILE A 30 21.46 -9.95 -4.27
C ILE A 30 21.64 -8.48 -4.60
N GLN A 31 21.39 -8.11 -5.85
CA GLN A 31 21.28 -6.72 -6.29
C GLN A 31 19.81 -6.27 -6.22
N VAL A 32 19.54 -5.15 -5.57
CA VAL A 32 18.20 -4.54 -5.54
C VAL A 32 18.20 -3.30 -6.42
N VAL A 33 17.34 -3.28 -7.43
CA VAL A 33 17.13 -2.13 -8.31
C VAL A 33 15.79 -1.50 -7.96
N THR A 34 15.80 -0.20 -7.70
CA THR A 34 14.58 0.55 -7.35
C THR A 34 14.12 1.38 -8.55
N VAL A 35 12.91 1.10 -9.04
CA VAL A 35 12.21 1.87 -10.08
C VAL A 35 11.56 3.09 -9.42
N PRO A 36 11.97 4.32 -9.75
CA PRO A 36 11.37 5.50 -9.16
C PRO A 36 9.90 5.66 -9.57
N VAL A 37 9.05 5.98 -8.61
CA VAL A 37 7.67 6.38 -8.79
C VAL A 37 7.52 7.84 -8.34
N VAL A 38 6.92 8.66 -9.19
CA VAL A 38 6.62 10.06 -8.96
C VAL A 38 5.11 10.23 -8.85
N PHE A 39 4.68 10.95 -7.83
CA PHE A 39 3.28 11.30 -7.60
C PHE A 39 3.11 12.80 -7.89
N PRO A 40 2.64 13.18 -9.09
CA PRO A 40 2.61 14.58 -9.52
C PRO A 40 1.57 15.46 -8.81
N GLY A 41 0.60 14.87 -8.12
CA GLY A 41 -0.56 15.60 -7.59
C GLY A 41 -1.57 15.95 -8.68
N LYS A 42 -2.49 16.88 -8.38
CA LYS A 42 -3.50 17.39 -9.33
C LYS A 42 -4.46 16.33 -9.88
N GLY A 43 -4.66 15.24 -9.14
CA GLY A 43 -5.46 14.11 -9.62
C GLY A 43 -4.87 13.39 -10.83
N LEU A 44 -3.56 13.49 -11.06
CA LEU A 44 -2.86 12.81 -12.15
C LEU A 44 -2.33 11.44 -11.68
N PRO A 45 -2.27 10.44 -12.58
CA PRO A 45 -1.73 9.13 -12.24
C PRO A 45 -0.23 9.21 -11.89
N PRO A 46 0.28 8.25 -11.09
CA PRO A 46 1.70 8.16 -10.81
C PRO A 46 2.50 7.82 -12.07
N THR A 47 3.70 8.37 -12.15
CA THR A 47 4.61 8.26 -13.29
C THR A 47 5.95 7.67 -12.85
N GLY A 48 6.81 7.34 -13.81
CA GLY A 48 8.26 7.28 -13.59
C GLY A 48 8.88 8.67 -13.60
N ILE A 49 10.22 8.71 -13.61
CA ILE A 49 10.99 9.92 -13.89
C ILE A 49 10.73 10.42 -15.32
N MET A 50 10.93 11.73 -15.54
CA MET A 50 10.74 12.38 -16.84
C MET A 50 9.32 12.18 -17.40
N ASN A 51 8.33 12.08 -16.51
CA ASN A 51 6.91 11.84 -16.84
C ASN A 51 6.63 10.59 -17.68
N GLN A 52 7.48 9.56 -17.60
CA GLN A 52 7.17 8.26 -18.20
C GLN A 52 5.92 7.66 -17.55
N THR A 53 5.11 6.92 -18.31
CA THR A 53 4.02 6.15 -17.69
C THR A 53 4.63 5.15 -16.68
N LEU A 54 3.88 4.80 -15.62
CA LEU A 54 4.35 3.83 -14.64
C LEU A 54 4.77 2.50 -15.31
N LEU A 55 3.97 2.01 -16.26
CA LEU A 55 4.30 0.81 -17.04
C LEU A 55 5.57 1.00 -17.88
N GLY A 56 5.75 2.14 -18.53
CA GLY A 56 6.96 2.41 -19.32
C GLY A 56 8.23 2.46 -18.47
N ALA A 57 8.15 3.01 -17.26
CA ALA A 57 9.26 3.01 -16.32
C ALA A 57 9.62 1.58 -15.84
N ILE A 58 8.61 0.75 -15.60
CA ILE A 58 8.80 -0.67 -15.26
C ILE A 58 9.39 -1.44 -16.44
N GLU A 59 8.86 -1.25 -17.66
CA GLU A 59 9.34 -1.90 -18.88
C GLU A 59 10.81 -1.55 -19.15
N ALA A 60 11.19 -0.29 -18.99
CA ALA A 60 12.57 0.15 -19.13
C ALA A 60 13.50 -0.52 -18.11
N ALA A 61 13.04 -0.69 -16.86
CA ALA A 61 13.79 -1.39 -15.83
C ALA A 61 13.94 -2.89 -16.15
N LEU A 62 12.85 -3.57 -16.54
CA LEU A 62 12.89 -4.98 -16.93
C LEU A 62 13.83 -5.19 -18.14
N SER A 63 13.82 -4.29 -19.11
CA SER A 63 14.68 -4.35 -20.29
C SER A 63 16.17 -4.11 -19.95
N SER A 64 16.44 -3.23 -18.99
CA SER A 64 17.80 -2.96 -18.50
C SER A 64 18.36 -4.09 -17.65
N TYR A 65 17.47 -4.89 -17.03
CA TYR A 65 17.82 -6.01 -16.15
C TYR A 65 17.05 -7.30 -16.57
N PRO A 66 17.33 -7.86 -17.76
CA PRO A 66 16.53 -8.94 -18.36
C PRO A 66 16.69 -10.29 -17.62
N HIS A 67 17.62 -10.40 -16.67
CA HIS A 67 17.84 -11.58 -15.85
C HIS A 67 17.35 -11.40 -14.41
N SER A 68 16.51 -10.39 -14.16
CA SER A 68 15.88 -10.18 -12.86
C SER A 68 15.10 -11.43 -12.43
N LYS A 69 15.19 -11.77 -11.15
CA LYS A 69 14.56 -12.95 -10.57
C LYS A 69 13.18 -12.68 -9.99
N LEU A 70 12.84 -11.41 -9.78
CA LEU A 70 11.58 -11.01 -9.19
C LEU A 70 11.34 -9.51 -9.42
N LEU A 71 10.08 -9.14 -9.67
CA LEU A 71 9.59 -7.78 -9.48
C LEU A 71 8.63 -7.74 -8.29
N VAL A 72 8.85 -6.81 -7.36
CA VAL A 72 8.01 -6.57 -6.17
C VAL A 72 7.21 -5.28 -6.36
N ILE A 73 5.88 -5.40 -6.26
CA ILE A 73 4.94 -4.28 -6.42
C ILE A 73 3.85 -4.32 -5.35
N SER A 74 3.44 -3.17 -4.83
CA SER A 74 2.26 -3.09 -3.95
C SER A 74 0.98 -3.07 -4.79
N HIS A 75 -0.06 -3.80 -4.37
CA HIS A 75 -1.40 -3.70 -4.96
C HIS A 75 -2.06 -2.36 -4.61
N ILE A 76 -1.95 -1.99 -3.34
CA ILE A 76 -2.24 -0.65 -2.84
C ILE A 76 -1.04 -0.23 -2.00
N THR A 77 -0.40 0.89 -2.36
CA THR A 77 0.77 1.38 -1.62
C THR A 77 0.40 1.74 -0.18
N SER A 78 1.35 1.75 0.75
CA SER A 78 1.07 2.30 2.08
C SER A 78 0.99 3.83 1.98
N VAL A 79 2.06 4.47 1.52
CA VAL A 79 2.07 5.89 1.21
C VAL A 79 2.27 6.05 -0.30
N PRO A 80 1.37 6.73 -1.02
CA PRO A 80 0.21 7.47 -0.50
C PRO A 80 -1.09 6.66 -0.27
N ALA A 81 -1.16 5.37 -0.64
CA ALA A 81 -2.39 4.59 -0.86
C ALA A 81 -3.00 4.69 -2.27
N ALA A 82 -2.10 4.61 -3.25
CA ALA A 82 -2.45 4.43 -4.64
C ALA A 82 -2.75 2.97 -4.96
N ILE A 83 -3.88 2.69 -5.61
CA ILE A 83 -4.16 1.40 -6.24
C ILE A 83 -3.32 1.32 -7.52
N PHE A 84 -2.50 0.28 -7.65
CA PHE A 84 -1.66 0.07 -8.82
C PHE A 84 -2.28 -0.97 -9.79
N PRO A 85 -2.03 -0.83 -11.10
CA PRO A 85 -2.53 -1.76 -12.12
C PRO A 85 -1.72 -3.06 -12.14
N VAL A 86 -1.83 -3.85 -11.07
CA VAL A 86 -0.97 -5.04 -10.86
C VAL A 86 -1.11 -6.09 -11.96
N GLU A 87 -2.29 -6.20 -12.57
CA GLU A 87 -2.51 -7.13 -13.68
C GLU A 87 -1.73 -6.73 -14.93
N ASP A 88 -1.70 -5.44 -15.27
CA ASP A 88 -0.92 -4.93 -16.41
C ASP A 88 0.58 -5.11 -16.17
N VAL A 89 1.03 -4.84 -14.94
CA VAL A 89 2.41 -5.05 -14.53
C VAL A 89 2.78 -6.53 -14.61
N ALA A 90 1.91 -7.43 -14.13
CA ALA A 90 2.15 -8.86 -14.18
C ALA A 90 2.22 -9.39 -15.61
N ARG A 91 1.32 -8.94 -16.51
CA ARG A 91 1.38 -9.26 -17.94
C ARG A 91 2.68 -8.82 -18.58
N LEU A 92 3.12 -7.60 -18.27
CA LEU A 92 4.41 -7.07 -18.74
C LEU A 92 5.60 -7.88 -18.21
N CYS A 93 5.59 -8.26 -16.94
CA CYS A 93 6.65 -9.08 -16.35
C CYS A 93 6.69 -10.49 -16.98
N GLN A 94 5.53 -11.07 -17.25
CA GLN A 94 5.39 -12.37 -17.93
C GLN A 94 6.01 -12.34 -19.33
N GLN A 95 5.82 -11.25 -20.09
CA GLN A 95 6.44 -11.07 -21.42
C GLN A 95 7.98 -11.09 -21.35
N HIS A 96 8.55 -10.72 -20.20
CA HIS A 96 9.99 -10.74 -19.94
C HIS A 96 10.45 -11.99 -19.17
N GLY A 97 9.55 -12.93 -18.86
CA GLY A 97 9.88 -14.13 -18.09
C GLY A 97 10.31 -13.86 -16.64
N ILE A 98 9.87 -12.74 -16.07
CA ILE A 98 10.22 -12.30 -14.72
C ILE A 98 8.99 -12.50 -13.82
N PRO A 99 9.11 -13.21 -12.68
CA PRO A 99 7.96 -13.42 -11.82
C PRO A 99 7.59 -12.17 -11.02
N THR A 100 6.32 -12.09 -10.64
CA THR A 100 5.77 -10.92 -9.93
C THR A 100 5.29 -11.29 -8.52
N LEU A 101 5.82 -10.57 -7.52
CA LEU A 101 5.31 -10.58 -6.15
C LEU A 101 4.49 -9.32 -5.87
N VAL A 102 3.21 -9.53 -5.57
CA VAL A 102 2.26 -8.48 -5.25
C VAL A 102 2.08 -8.38 -3.73
N ASP A 103 2.55 -7.28 -3.14
CA ASP A 103 2.22 -6.87 -1.78
C ASP A 103 0.82 -6.24 -1.75
N GLY A 104 -0.19 -7.08 -1.57
CA GLY A 104 -1.58 -6.72 -1.38
C GLY A 104 -1.96 -6.47 0.08
N ALA A 105 -1.02 -6.08 0.96
CA ALA A 105 -1.31 -5.90 2.38
C ALA A 105 -2.49 -4.95 2.63
N HIS A 106 -2.71 -3.94 1.78
CA HIS A 106 -3.87 -3.04 1.87
C HIS A 106 -5.06 -3.44 0.99
N ALA A 107 -5.01 -4.51 0.18
CA ALA A 107 -6.05 -4.83 -0.80
C ALA A 107 -7.22 -5.66 -0.23
N LEU A 108 -6.94 -6.66 0.62
CA LEU A 108 -7.94 -7.62 1.08
C LEU A 108 -9.05 -6.96 1.92
N GLY A 109 -10.27 -6.88 1.38
CA GLY A 109 -11.43 -6.20 1.98
C GLY A 109 -11.50 -4.68 1.70
N HIS A 110 -10.50 -4.13 0.99
CA HIS A 110 -10.43 -2.73 0.55
C HIS A 110 -10.92 -2.58 -0.90
N ILE A 111 -10.50 -3.50 -1.77
CA ILE A 111 -10.91 -3.59 -3.16
C ILE A 111 -11.36 -5.03 -3.45
N PRO A 112 -12.15 -5.27 -4.52
CA PRO A 112 -12.36 -6.62 -5.01
C PRO A 112 -11.02 -7.29 -5.34
N VAL A 113 -10.79 -8.48 -4.80
CA VAL A 113 -9.59 -9.28 -5.06
C VAL A 113 -10.03 -10.62 -5.64
N ASP A 114 -9.71 -10.86 -6.90
CA ASP A 114 -9.88 -12.14 -7.57
C ASP A 114 -8.50 -12.75 -7.84
N ILE A 115 -8.12 -13.74 -7.02
CA ILE A 115 -6.85 -14.46 -7.16
C ILE A 115 -6.77 -15.23 -8.48
N GLY A 116 -7.90 -15.71 -9.01
CA GLY A 116 -7.97 -16.38 -10.31
C GLY A 116 -7.63 -15.43 -11.45
N ALA A 117 -8.22 -14.22 -11.44
CA ALA A 117 -7.90 -13.17 -12.41
C ALA A 117 -6.45 -12.70 -12.31
N LEU A 118 -5.95 -12.46 -11.08
CA LEU A 118 -4.56 -12.09 -10.84
C LEU A 118 -3.59 -13.17 -11.34
N SER A 119 -3.88 -14.45 -11.06
CA SER A 119 -3.09 -15.58 -11.57
C SER A 119 -3.13 -15.66 -13.09
N ALA A 120 -4.28 -15.42 -13.73
CA ALA A 120 -4.42 -15.42 -15.17
C ALA A 120 -3.64 -14.27 -15.83
N ALA A 121 -3.51 -13.13 -15.13
CA ALA A 121 -2.68 -11.99 -15.55
C ALA A 121 -1.17 -12.21 -15.34
N GLY A 122 -0.76 -13.31 -14.72
CA GLY A 122 0.65 -13.65 -14.50
C GLY A 122 1.22 -13.22 -13.14
N VAL A 123 0.37 -12.97 -12.14
CA VAL A 123 0.84 -12.81 -10.75
C VAL A 123 1.29 -14.17 -10.22
N ASP A 124 2.49 -14.23 -9.64
CA ASP A 124 3.07 -15.49 -9.13
C ASP A 124 2.97 -15.61 -7.61
N PHE A 125 3.03 -14.47 -6.91
CA PHE A 125 2.90 -14.40 -5.47
C PHE A 125 1.99 -13.25 -5.10
N TRP A 126 1.07 -13.47 -4.17
CA TRP A 126 0.21 -12.43 -3.65
C TRP A 126 0.09 -12.55 -2.14
N ILE A 127 0.23 -11.44 -1.43
CA ILE A 127 0.13 -11.39 0.02
C ILE A 127 -0.94 -10.38 0.41
N GLY A 128 -1.83 -10.70 1.34
CA GLY A 128 -2.87 -9.77 1.81
C GLY A 128 -3.11 -9.85 3.32
N ASN A 129 -3.23 -8.70 4.00
CA ASN A 129 -3.49 -8.71 5.44
C ASN A 129 -4.99 -8.80 5.71
N GLY A 130 -5.41 -9.87 6.39
CA GLY A 130 -6.77 -9.98 6.91
C GLY A 130 -7.04 -8.96 8.04
N HIS A 131 -6.01 -8.56 8.78
CA HIS A 131 -6.17 -7.72 9.97
C HIS A 131 -6.26 -6.22 9.70
N LYS A 132 -6.51 -5.84 8.44
CA LYS A 132 -6.75 -4.46 8.04
C LYS A 132 -8.21 -4.31 7.64
N TRP A 133 -8.51 -4.49 6.36
CA TRP A 133 -9.83 -4.17 5.80
C TRP A 133 -10.81 -5.34 5.80
N LEU A 134 -10.32 -6.57 5.99
CA LEU A 134 -11.17 -7.76 6.15
C LEU A 134 -11.79 -7.86 7.56
N TYR A 135 -11.39 -7.00 8.50
CA TYR A 135 -11.83 -7.01 9.91
C TYR A 135 -11.44 -8.26 10.71
N SER A 136 -10.43 -9.01 10.25
CA SER A 136 -9.87 -10.12 11.01
C SER A 136 -8.99 -9.61 12.18
N PRO A 137 -8.78 -10.38 13.27
CA PRO A 137 -7.88 -9.96 14.34
C PRO A 137 -6.43 -9.76 13.90
N LYS A 138 -5.71 -8.85 14.58
CA LYS A 138 -4.27 -8.61 14.36
C LYS A 138 -3.47 -9.92 14.36
N GLY A 139 -2.55 -10.03 13.41
CA GLY A 139 -1.72 -11.22 13.22
C GLY A 139 -2.10 -12.07 12.00
N THR A 140 -3.20 -11.78 11.29
CA THR A 140 -3.62 -12.59 10.13
C THR A 140 -3.19 -12.02 8.78
N ALA A 141 -2.61 -12.85 7.91
CA ALA A 141 -2.38 -12.55 6.50
C ALA A 141 -2.57 -13.81 5.66
N VAL A 142 -2.83 -13.63 4.36
CA VAL A 142 -2.95 -14.69 3.36
C VAL A 142 -1.73 -14.60 2.46
N LEU A 143 -1.07 -15.73 2.23
CA LEU A 143 -0.09 -15.90 1.16
C LEU A 143 -0.72 -16.81 0.11
N TRP A 144 -0.76 -16.34 -1.13
CA TRP A 144 -1.05 -17.16 -2.29
C TRP A 144 0.21 -17.26 -3.15
N THR A 145 0.48 -18.45 -3.65
CA THR A 145 1.63 -18.76 -4.52
C THR A 145 1.14 -19.61 -5.68
N SER A 146 1.48 -19.20 -6.91
CA SER A 146 1.14 -19.95 -8.11
C SER A 146 1.80 -21.34 -8.09
N LYS A 147 1.14 -22.34 -8.68
CA LYS A 147 1.61 -23.74 -8.62
C LYS A 147 3.05 -23.92 -9.11
N ALA A 148 3.48 -23.12 -10.07
CA ALA A 148 4.83 -23.18 -10.64
C ALA A 148 5.93 -22.87 -9.61
N TYR A 149 5.62 -22.08 -8.57
CA TYR A 149 6.60 -21.62 -7.59
C TYR A 149 6.46 -22.26 -6.21
N GLN A 150 5.40 -23.02 -5.95
CA GLN A 150 5.13 -23.61 -4.62
C GLN A 150 6.30 -24.47 -4.10
N ALA A 151 6.98 -25.24 -4.96
CA ALA A 151 8.11 -26.07 -4.56
C ALA A 151 9.34 -25.27 -4.08
N GLY A 152 9.46 -24.01 -4.47
CA GLY A 152 10.58 -23.13 -4.10
C GLY A 152 10.28 -22.16 -2.96
N VAL A 153 9.05 -22.14 -2.44
CA VAL A 153 8.61 -21.23 -1.38
C VAL A 153 8.51 -22.00 -0.07
N VAL A 154 9.41 -21.68 0.86
CA VAL A 154 9.48 -22.29 2.19
C VAL A 154 9.44 -21.20 3.27
N PRO A 155 8.86 -21.46 4.46
CA PRO A 155 8.92 -20.49 5.55
C PRO A 155 10.33 -20.42 6.15
N THR A 156 10.62 -19.32 6.82
CA THR A 156 11.89 -19.12 7.56
C THR A 156 12.00 -20.00 8.80
N VAL A 157 10.87 -20.44 9.35
CA VAL A 157 10.80 -21.40 10.46
C VAL A 157 10.22 -22.69 9.92
N ILE A 158 11.02 -23.77 9.96
CA ILE A 158 10.62 -25.09 9.46
C ILE A 158 9.48 -25.64 10.32
N SER A 159 8.44 -26.16 9.66
CA SER A 159 7.28 -26.71 10.35
C SER A 159 7.55 -28.06 11.01
N SER A 160 6.90 -28.36 12.15
CA SER A 160 6.88 -29.73 12.70
C SER A 160 6.14 -30.72 11.81
N GLU A 161 5.23 -30.22 10.96
CA GLU A 161 4.46 -31.02 10.02
C GLU A 161 5.17 -31.12 8.66
N TYR A 162 6.43 -30.72 8.56
CA TYR A 162 7.19 -30.70 7.30
C TYR A 162 7.04 -32.02 6.53
N GLY A 163 6.44 -31.94 5.35
CA GLY A 163 6.04 -33.06 4.53
C GLY A 163 6.19 -32.80 3.03
N GLU A 164 5.45 -33.56 2.24
CA GLU A 164 5.54 -33.53 0.77
C GLU A 164 4.79 -32.34 0.15
N THR A 165 3.78 -31.77 0.84
CA THR A 165 2.94 -30.73 0.27
C THR A 165 3.40 -29.32 0.63
N TYR A 166 3.03 -28.35 -0.20
CA TYR A 166 3.25 -26.93 0.05
C TYR A 166 2.64 -26.47 1.39
N LEU A 167 1.44 -26.99 1.75
CA LEU A 167 0.76 -26.57 2.98
C LEU A 167 1.43 -27.13 4.24
N ASP A 168 1.92 -28.36 4.17
CA ASP A 168 2.67 -29.02 5.26
C ASP A 168 3.84 -28.14 5.75
N HIS A 169 4.46 -27.38 4.84
CA HIS A 169 5.59 -26.52 5.18
C HIS A 169 5.17 -25.35 6.07
N PHE A 170 3.92 -24.87 5.99
CA PHE A 170 3.42 -23.69 6.70
C PHE A 170 2.50 -24.01 7.89
N GLU A 171 2.05 -25.25 8.03
CA GLU A 171 1.02 -25.68 9.00
C GLU A 171 1.40 -25.31 10.45
N TYR A 172 2.58 -25.74 10.91
CA TYR A 172 3.04 -25.50 12.28
C TYR A 172 4.46 -24.93 12.32
N THR A 173 4.63 -23.64 12.06
CA THR A 173 5.93 -22.96 12.06
C THR A 173 6.34 -22.45 13.45
N GLY A 174 6.13 -23.27 14.48
CA GLY A 174 6.38 -22.93 15.88
C GLY A 174 5.13 -22.57 16.68
N THR A 175 5.22 -22.77 18.00
CA THR A 175 4.12 -22.53 18.94
C THR A 175 3.73 -21.05 18.99
N ARG A 176 2.46 -20.74 18.72
CA ARG A 176 1.89 -19.38 18.76
C ARG A 176 0.39 -19.43 19.06
N ASP A 177 -0.20 -18.25 19.27
CA ASP A 177 -1.65 -18.11 19.37
C ASP A 177 -2.27 -18.13 17.95
N TYR A 178 -3.04 -19.19 17.68
CA TYR A 178 -3.74 -19.40 16.41
C TYR A 178 -5.15 -18.80 16.39
N SER A 179 -5.62 -18.20 17.49
CA SER A 179 -6.98 -17.66 17.60
C SER A 179 -7.31 -16.64 16.49
N SER A 180 -6.32 -15.84 16.09
CA SER A 180 -6.48 -14.88 14.99
C SER A 180 -6.78 -15.56 13.66
N PHE A 181 -6.11 -16.67 13.32
CA PHE A 181 -6.35 -17.43 12.09
C PHE A 181 -7.73 -18.08 12.10
N CYS A 182 -8.11 -18.69 13.23
CA CYS A 182 -9.43 -19.31 13.39
C CYS A 182 -10.58 -18.30 13.27
N ALA A 183 -10.34 -17.02 13.60
CA ALA A 183 -11.33 -15.96 13.54
C ALA A 183 -11.57 -15.38 12.13
N ILE A 184 -10.75 -15.74 11.13
CA ILE A 184 -10.93 -15.25 9.75
C ILE A 184 -12.33 -15.59 9.22
N GLY A 185 -12.84 -16.80 9.50
CA GLY A 185 -14.20 -17.20 9.10
C GLY A 185 -15.28 -16.30 9.68
N ALA A 186 -15.18 -15.93 10.97
CA ALA A 186 -16.13 -15.02 11.61
C ALA A 186 -16.09 -13.61 11.00
N ALA A 187 -14.91 -13.13 10.62
CA ALA A 187 -14.77 -11.84 9.94
C ALA A 187 -15.43 -11.85 8.54
N LEU A 188 -15.28 -12.95 7.79
CA LEU A 188 -15.96 -13.16 6.51
C LEU A 188 -17.48 -13.20 6.68
N ASP A 189 -17.98 -13.95 7.68
CA ASP A 189 -19.41 -14.04 7.97
C ASP A 189 -19.99 -12.68 8.37
N PHE A 190 -19.26 -11.90 9.18
CA PHE A 190 -19.67 -10.55 9.56
C PHE A 190 -19.81 -9.63 8.34
N ARG A 191 -18.79 -9.59 7.47
CA ARG A 191 -18.83 -8.78 6.24
C ARG A 191 -19.95 -9.23 5.31
N LYS A 192 -20.11 -10.54 5.13
CA LYS A 192 -21.20 -11.11 4.33
C LYS A 192 -22.57 -10.74 4.87
N GLY A 193 -22.73 -10.66 6.19
CA GLY A 193 -23.99 -10.24 6.83
C GLY A 193 -24.34 -8.76 6.60
N LEU A 194 -23.34 -7.90 6.41
CA LEU A 194 -23.53 -6.50 6.04
C LEU A 194 -23.71 -6.30 4.52
N GLY A 195 -23.08 -7.17 3.72
CA GLY A 195 -23.00 -7.05 2.27
C GLY A 195 -21.64 -6.49 1.83
N GLU A 196 -20.90 -7.28 1.05
CA GLU A 196 -19.55 -6.91 0.62
C GLU A 196 -19.58 -5.67 -0.28
N GLU A 197 -20.50 -5.63 -1.25
CA GLU A 197 -20.65 -4.49 -2.16
C GLU A 197 -21.04 -3.21 -1.42
N GLU A 198 -21.92 -3.32 -0.42
CA GLU A 198 -22.38 -2.21 0.42
C GLU A 198 -21.24 -1.62 1.27
N ILE A 199 -20.40 -2.49 1.87
CA ILE A 199 -19.20 -2.05 2.60
C ILE A 199 -18.25 -1.31 1.67
N LEU A 200 -17.98 -1.87 0.49
CA LEU A 200 -17.07 -1.27 -0.49
C LEU A 200 -17.60 0.08 -0.98
N ASP A 201 -18.86 0.12 -1.40
CA ASP A 201 -19.54 1.30 -1.94
C ASP A 201 -19.58 2.44 -0.92
N TRP A 202 -19.98 2.16 0.33
CA TRP A 202 -20.01 3.17 1.39
C TRP A 202 -18.62 3.79 1.63
N ASN A 203 -17.61 2.95 1.84
CA ASN A 203 -16.27 3.42 2.16
C ASN A 203 -15.63 4.19 1.00
N VAL A 204 -15.79 3.72 -0.24
CA VAL A 204 -15.26 4.42 -1.43
C VAL A 204 -15.95 5.77 -1.60
N LYS A 205 -17.28 5.83 -1.50
CA LYS A 205 -18.03 7.09 -1.60
C LYS A 205 -17.63 8.08 -0.51
N LEU A 206 -17.48 7.62 0.73
CA LEU A 206 -17.07 8.47 1.84
C LEU A 206 -15.62 8.98 1.65
N ALA A 207 -14.70 8.12 1.20
CA ALA A 207 -13.32 8.51 0.91
C ALA A 207 -13.25 9.57 -0.21
N HIS A 208 -13.93 9.34 -1.34
CA HIS A 208 -13.96 10.26 -2.48
C HIS A 208 -14.65 11.58 -2.13
N TRP A 209 -15.78 11.52 -1.44
CA TRP A 209 -16.46 12.73 -0.97
C TRP A 209 -15.57 13.53 -0.01
N GLY A 210 -14.95 12.84 0.97
CA GLY A 210 -14.09 13.47 1.96
C GLY A 210 -12.84 14.11 1.34
N GLU A 211 -12.27 13.46 0.32
CA GLU A 211 -11.15 14.00 -0.45
C GLU A 211 -11.52 15.33 -1.12
N GLY A 212 -12.63 15.34 -1.87
CA GLY A 212 -13.09 16.54 -2.57
C GLY A 212 -13.53 17.64 -1.61
N TYR A 213 -14.22 17.28 -0.51
CA TYR A 213 -14.63 18.23 0.52
C TYR A 213 -13.42 18.92 1.16
N LEU A 214 -12.41 18.16 1.58
CA LEU A 214 -11.23 18.71 2.25
C LEU A 214 -10.34 19.51 1.29
N ALA A 215 -10.14 19.03 0.06
CA ALA A 215 -9.42 19.79 -0.96
C ALA A 215 -10.13 21.13 -1.25
N GLY A 216 -11.46 21.15 -1.29
CA GLY A 216 -12.25 22.38 -1.41
C GLY A 216 -12.15 23.29 -0.20
N LEU A 217 -12.30 22.74 1.01
CA LEU A 217 -12.22 23.47 2.29
C LEU A 217 -10.85 24.13 2.50
N TRP A 218 -9.79 23.48 2.05
CA TRP A 218 -8.41 23.93 2.23
C TRP A 218 -7.86 24.69 1.02
N GLU A 219 -8.66 24.87 -0.04
CA GLU A 219 -8.26 25.49 -1.31
C GLU A 219 -7.01 24.84 -1.92
N THR A 220 -6.97 23.51 -1.89
CA THR A 220 -5.84 22.71 -2.37
C THR A 220 -6.26 21.73 -3.47
N GLU A 221 -5.53 20.62 -3.61
CA GLU A 221 -5.66 19.65 -4.69
C GLU A 221 -5.79 18.23 -4.13
N VAL A 222 -6.21 17.31 -4.99
CA VAL A 222 -6.22 15.87 -4.72
C VAL A 222 -4.96 15.23 -5.31
N LEU A 223 -4.52 14.11 -4.73
CA LEU A 223 -3.25 13.50 -5.15
C LEU A 223 -3.39 12.64 -6.41
N LEU A 224 -4.44 11.81 -6.48
CA LEU A 224 -4.61 10.76 -7.47
C LEU A 224 -5.96 10.87 -8.18
N PRO A 225 -6.10 10.29 -9.38
CA PRO A 225 -7.40 10.13 -10.01
C PRO A 225 -8.26 9.13 -9.21
N GLN A 226 -9.59 9.29 -9.26
CA GLN A 226 -10.52 8.52 -8.41
C GLN A 226 -10.41 7.01 -8.60
N GLU A 227 -10.13 6.53 -9.82
CA GLU A 227 -9.93 5.10 -10.12
C GLU A 227 -8.70 4.50 -9.43
N MET A 228 -7.75 5.33 -8.98
CA MET A 228 -6.58 4.91 -8.21
C MET A 228 -6.72 5.19 -6.71
N THR A 229 -7.87 5.73 -6.29
CA THR A 229 -8.20 6.06 -4.91
C THR A 229 -9.27 5.10 -4.40
N GLY A 230 -8.91 4.20 -3.48
CA GLY A 230 -9.87 3.33 -2.82
C GLY A 230 -10.51 4.00 -1.59
N MET A 231 -10.77 3.21 -0.55
CA MET A 231 -11.19 3.65 0.78
C MET A 231 -10.17 4.51 1.56
N MET A 232 -9.04 4.85 0.96
CA MET A 232 -8.05 5.75 1.56
C MET A 232 -7.86 6.95 0.63
N SER A 233 -8.22 8.15 1.07
CA SER A 233 -8.10 9.39 0.31
C SER A 233 -6.90 10.23 0.72
N HIS A 234 -6.47 11.12 -0.18
CA HIS A 234 -5.23 11.88 -0.01
C HIS A 234 -5.34 13.36 -0.45
N PRO A 235 -6.14 14.19 0.25
CA PRO A 235 -6.18 15.62 -0.01
C PRO A 235 -4.87 16.28 0.42
N ARG A 236 -4.47 17.31 -0.33
CA ARG A 236 -3.27 18.12 -0.05
C ARG A 236 -3.50 18.96 1.20
N LEU A 237 -2.52 18.97 2.11
CA LEU A 237 -2.58 19.84 3.29
C LEU A 237 -2.53 21.31 2.90
N PRO A 238 -3.16 22.19 3.71
CA PRO A 238 -3.14 23.64 3.50
C PRO A 238 -1.73 24.19 3.25
N ALA A 239 -1.63 25.21 2.39
CA ALA A 239 -0.35 25.81 1.97
C ALA A 239 0.50 26.40 3.12
N ALA A 240 -0.07 26.57 4.31
CA ALA A 240 0.64 26.92 5.53
C ALA A 240 1.61 25.82 6.01
N ILE A 241 1.40 24.56 5.61
CA ILE A 241 2.32 23.44 5.89
C ILE A 241 3.37 23.37 4.77
N GLN A 242 4.56 23.85 5.08
CA GLN A 242 5.67 24.05 4.15
C GLN A 242 6.86 23.12 4.41
N ASN A 243 6.92 22.50 5.60
CA ASN A 243 8.01 21.62 5.96
C ASN A 243 7.55 20.46 6.88
N VAL A 244 8.41 19.44 6.99
CA VAL A 244 8.15 18.24 7.79
C VAL A 244 7.90 18.56 9.27
N LYS A 245 8.56 19.58 9.84
CA LYS A 245 8.39 19.93 11.27
C LYS A 245 7.00 20.47 11.54
N GLN A 246 6.47 21.32 10.67
CA GLN A 246 5.10 21.84 10.77
C GLN A 246 4.07 20.71 10.62
N MET A 247 4.28 19.81 9.65
CA MET A 247 3.44 18.63 9.46
C MET A 247 3.42 17.72 10.71
N GLN A 248 4.59 17.45 11.30
CA GLN A 248 4.72 16.65 12.52
C GLN A 248 4.07 17.34 13.73
N TRP A 249 4.25 18.66 13.86
CA TRP A 249 3.56 19.43 14.89
C TRP A 249 2.04 19.35 14.74
N LEU A 250 1.52 19.54 13.52
CA LEU A 250 0.10 19.41 13.22
C LEU A 250 -0.43 18.01 13.60
N ALA A 251 0.32 16.95 13.25
CA ALA A 251 -0.01 15.58 13.61
C ALA A 251 -0.12 15.39 15.14
N GLY A 252 0.86 15.94 15.87
CA GLY A 252 0.88 15.89 17.34
C GLY A 252 -0.28 16.65 17.96
N SER A 253 -0.57 17.85 17.46
CA SER A 253 -1.65 18.70 17.96
C SER A 253 -3.04 18.14 17.66
N LEU A 254 -3.25 17.54 16.48
CA LEU A 254 -4.49 16.82 16.18
C LEU A 254 -4.75 15.69 17.20
N LEU A 255 -3.70 14.95 17.58
CA LEU A 255 -3.82 13.89 18.56
C LEU A 255 -4.04 14.43 19.97
N SER A 256 -3.27 15.43 20.40
CA SER A 256 -3.35 15.95 21.78
C SER A 256 -4.62 16.75 22.05
N ASP A 257 -5.04 17.57 21.10
CA ASP A 257 -6.07 18.58 21.33
C ASP A 257 -7.46 18.07 20.88
N TYR A 258 -7.50 17.19 19.89
CA TYR A 258 -8.74 16.66 19.30
C TYR A 258 -8.87 15.14 19.41
N GLY A 259 -7.84 14.41 19.85
CA GLY A 259 -7.86 12.94 19.88
C GLY A 259 -7.84 12.30 18.48
N ILE A 260 -7.45 13.05 17.45
CA ILE A 260 -7.47 12.58 16.05
C ILE A 260 -6.08 12.10 15.64
N TYR A 261 -6.00 10.84 15.22
CA TYR A 261 -4.81 10.30 14.55
C TYR A 261 -5.06 10.13 13.05
N ALA A 262 -4.31 10.86 12.24
CA ALA A 262 -4.28 10.72 10.79
C ALA A 262 -2.83 10.58 10.31
N VAL A 263 -2.63 9.84 9.22
CA VAL A 263 -1.29 9.71 8.62
C VAL A 263 -1.02 10.94 7.77
N LEU A 264 -0.20 11.85 8.27
CA LEU A 264 0.32 12.97 7.50
C LEU A 264 1.67 12.56 6.91
N PHE A 265 1.88 12.84 5.62
CA PHE A 265 3.09 12.43 4.91
C PHE A 265 3.55 13.48 3.91
N ASN A 266 4.85 13.47 3.61
CA ASN A 266 5.40 14.24 2.51
C ASN A 266 5.80 13.32 1.34
N LEU A 267 5.64 13.83 0.13
CA LEU A 267 6.16 13.24 -1.09
C LEU A 267 7.22 14.18 -1.65
N VAL A 268 8.36 13.60 -2.04
CA VAL A 268 9.49 14.33 -2.62
C VAL A 268 9.55 14.00 -4.10
N ASN A 269 9.47 15.02 -4.95
CA ASN A 269 9.70 14.83 -6.38
C ASN A 269 11.20 14.58 -6.61
N PRO A 270 11.62 13.43 -7.16
CA PRO A 270 13.03 13.10 -7.32
C PRO A 270 13.76 13.95 -8.36
N GLU A 271 13.05 14.62 -9.26
CA GLU A 271 13.62 15.47 -10.30
C GLU A 271 13.81 16.92 -9.84
N THR A 272 12.88 17.43 -9.02
CA THR A 272 12.89 18.83 -8.57
C THR A 272 13.30 19.01 -7.10
N SER A 273 13.41 17.92 -6.34
CA SER A 273 13.53 17.92 -4.87
C SER A 273 12.38 18.64 -4.16
N GLN A 274 11.30 18.97 -4.86
CA GLN A 274 10.16 19.66 -4.28
C GLN A 274 9.40 18.73 -3.35
N GLU A 275 9.16 19.18 -2.12
CA GLU A 275 8.31 18.48 -1.16
C GLU A 275 6.85 18.92 -1.27
N THR A 276 5.97 17.96 -1.05
CA THR A 276 4.53 18.16 -1.03
C THR A 276 3.94 17.43 0.16
N PHE A 277 2.98 18.05 0.87
CA PHE A 277 2.47 17.55 2.15
C PHE A 277 0.99 17.19 2.05
N TRP A 278 0.66 15.99 2.49
CA TRP A 278 -0.63 15.35 2.27
C TRP A 278 -1.11 14.67 3.55
N VAL A 279 -2.41 14.42 3.63
CA VAL A 279 -2.97 13.51 4.64
C VAL A 279 -3.46 12.26 3.95
N ARG A 280 -3.38 11.10 4.60
CA ARG A 280 -4.06 9.87 4.19
C ARG A 280 -5.18 9.59 5.18
N LEU A 281 -6.42 9.71 4.73
CA LEU A 281 -7.61 9.41 5.52
C LEU A 281 -8.18 8.07 5.12
N SER A 282 -8.60 7.27 6.11
CA SER A 282 -9.17 5.95 5.90
C SER A 282 -10.66 6.00 6.19
N ALA A 283 -11.51 5.90 5.16
CA ALA A 283 -12.95 5.76 5.33
C ALA A 283 -13.28 4.38 5.91
N GLN A 284 -14.36 4.28 6.68
CA GLN A 284 -14.80 3.00 7.23
C GLN A 284 -16.30 3.00 7.55
N ILE A 285 -16.88 1.81 7.68
CA ILE A 285 -18.33 1.59 7.91
C ILE A 285 -18.87 2.23 9.19
N TYR A 286 -18.00 2.58 10.13
CA TYR A 286 -18.34 3.26 11.38
C TYR A 286 -18.07 4.76 11.34
N LEU A 287 -17.65 5.30 10.19
CA LEU A 287 -17.41 6.73 9.99
C LEU A 287 -18.50 7.34 9.13
N GLU A 288 -18.70 8.63 9.33
CA GLU A 288 -19.64 9.47 8.59
C GLU A 288 -18.98 10.77 8.10
N GLN A 289 -19.72 11.55 7.30
CA GLN A 289 -19.23 12.83 6.80
C GLN A 289 -18.85 13.81 7.93
N ALA A 290 -19.56 13.76 9.05
CA ALA A 290 -19.31 14.62 10.20
C ALA A 290 -17.91 14.42 10.81
N ASP A 291 -17.38 13.19 10.78
CA ASP A 291 -16.02 12.90 11.26
C ASP A 291 -14.98 13.62 10.40
N ILE A 292 -15.14 13.57 9.08
CA ILE A 292 -14.24 14.20 8.12
C ILE A 292 -14.34 15.73 8.20
N ILE A 293 -15.55 16.28 8.38
CA ILE A 293 -15.78 17.71 8.60
C ILE A 293 -15.07 18.17 9.88
N THR A 294 -15.21 17.40 10.96
CA THR A 294 -14.56 17.70 12.25
C THR A 294 -13.05 17.73 12.10
N PHE A 295 -12.47 16.74 11.41
CA PHE A 295 -11.04 16.73 11.10
C PHE A 295 -10.62 17.95 10.25
N GLY A 296 -11.36 18.27 9.20
CA GLY A 296 -11.08 19.41 8.32
C GLY A 296 -11.02 20.74 9.06
N ASN A 297 -12.01 20.97 9.95
CA ASN A 297 -12.08 22.17 10.78
C ASN A 297 -10.98 22.21 11.84
N ALA A 298 -10.65 21.09 12.48
CA ALA A 298 -9.56 21.01 13.45
C ALA A 298 -8.22 21.40 12.82
N VAL A 299 -7.95 20.97 11.58
CA VAL A 299 -6.75 21.41 10.83
C VAL A 299 -6.74 22.94 10.65
N LEU A 300 -7.86 23.54 10.23
CA LEU A 300 -7.96 24.99 10.06
C LEU A 300 -7.79 25.78 11.37
N GLU A 301 -8.31 25.27 12.49
CA GLU A 301 -8.15 25.88 13.81
C GLU A 301 -6.70 25.80 14.34
N LEU A 302 -5.95 24.78 13.91
CA LEU A 302 -4.56 24.57 14.32
C LEU A 302 -3.55 25.35 13.48
N ILE A 303 -3.83 25.64 12.20
CA ILE A 303 -2.90 26.37 11.32
C ILE A 303 -2.41 27.70 11.92
N PRO A 304 -3.28 28.60 12.44
CA PRO A 304 -2.82 29.87 13.03
C PRO A 304 -1.98 29.69 14.30
N LYS A 305 -1.99 28.49 14.90
CA LYS A 305 -1.27 28.15 16.13
C LYS A 305 0.10 27.52 15.87
N ILE A 306 0.48 27.30 14.60
CA ILE A 306 1.81 26.78 14.25
C ILE A 306 2.88 27.70 14.86
N PRO A 307 3.80 27.18 15.70
CA PRO A 307 4.82 27.99 16.33
C PRO A 307 5.72 28.67 15.30
N PRO A 308 6.04 29.97 15.46
CA PRO A 308 6.96 30.68 14.55
C PRO A 308 8.35 30.04 14.44
N SER A 309 8.78 29.29 15.46
CA SER A 309 10.06 28.55 15.45
C SER A 309 10.09 27.35 14.49
N LEU A 310 8.93 26.96 13.94
CA LEU A 310 8.79 25.89 12.95
C LEU A 310 8.62 26.42 11.52
N GLN A 311 8.61 27.74 11.33
CA GLN A 311 8.60 28.37 9.99
C GLN A 311 9.96 28.23 9.30
#